data_AF-A0A5R9LZG8-F1
#
_entry.id   AF-A0A5R9LZG8-F1
#
_cell.length_a   1.000
_cell.length_b   1.000
_cell.length_c   1.000
_cell.angle_alpha   90.00
_cell.angle_beta   90.00
_cell.angle_gamma   90.00
#
_symmetry.space_group_name_H-M   'P 1'
#
loop_
_entity.id
_entity.type
_entity.pdbx_description
1 polymer ?
#
loop_
_entity_poly.entity_id
_entity_poly.type
_entity_poly.pdbx_seq_one_letter_code
_entity_poly.pdbx_strand_id
1 'polypeptide(L)'
;MVTILGALASAALLMVAVPGSAQAATGTLTINGVDHVDPVGCFDLTPPDSSNGGSSATPDPMPVKNNTDKVVVVWDTWECNTDANDQVSTIQPGAEASVDADSSVSVE
;
A
#
# COMPACT_ATOMS: atom_id res chain seq x y z
N MET A 1 9.78 17.11 -57.25
CA MET A 1 10.05 17.47 -55.84
C MET A 1 9.44 16.36 -55.01
N VAL A 2 10.26 15.49 -54.40
CA VAL A 2 9.78 14.31 -53.65
C VAL A 2 10.31 14.43 -52.23
N THR A 3 9.38 14.62 -51.30
CA THR A 3 9.61 14.77 -49.86
C THR A 3 9.57 13.38 -49.23
N ILE A 4 10.69 12.90 -48.68
CA ILE A 4 10.74 11.61 -47.98
C ILE A 4 10.62 11.93 -46.49
N LEU A 5 9.42 11.79 -45.93
CA LEU A 5 9.17 11.95 -44.50
C LEU A 5 9.70 10.69 -43.79
N GLY A 6 10.66 10.90 -42.88
CA GLY A 6 11.29 9.83 -42.10
C GLY A 6 10.28 9.11 -41.22
N ALA A 7 10.25 7.79 -41.33
CA ALA A 7 9.50 6.92 -40.44
C ALA A 7 10.29 6.72 -39.14
N LEU A 8 9.87 7.37 -38.05
CA LEU A 8 10.29 7.01 -36.70
C LEU A 8 9.31 5.96 -36.16
N ALA A 9 9.69 4.69 -36.27
CA ALA A 9 9.01 3.61 -35.57
C ALA A 9 9.54 3.56 -34.13
N SER A 10 8.94 4.33 -33.23
CA SER A 10 9.16 4.19 -31.78
C SER A 10 8.38 2.97 -31.28
N ALA A 11 9.07 1.84 -31.16
CA ALA A 11 8.55 0.66 -30.48
C ALA A 11 8.54 0.92 -28.96
N ALA A 12 7.38 1.24 -28.40
CA ALA A 12 7.20 1.31 -26.96
C ALA A 12 7.17 -0.12 -26.41
N LEU A 13 8.24 -0.52 -25.69
CA LEU A 13 8.24 -1.74 -24.89
C LEU A 13 7.36 -1.51 -23.66
N LEU A 14 6.11 -1.97 -23.71
CA LEU A 14 5.26 -2.09 -22.54
C LEU A 14 5.83 -3.21 -21.66
N MET A 15 6.73 -2.86 -20.73
CA MET A 15 7.09 -3.76 -19.65
C MET A 15 5.86 -3.94 -18.76
N VAL A 16 5.18 -5.07 -18.91
CA VAL A 16 4.17 -5.53 -17.96
C VAL A 16 4.92 -5.82 -16.66
N ALA A 17 4.73 -4.96 -15.65
CA ALA A 17 5.11 -5.25 -14.29
C ALA A 17 4.32 -6.50 -13.87
N VAL A 18 4.99 -7.64 -13.78
CA VAL A 18 4.43 -8.83 -13.17
C VAL A 18 4.30 -8.49 -11.69
N PRO A 19 3.09 -8.45 -11.09
CA PRO A 19 2.98 -8.33 -9.65
C PRO A 19 3.72 -9.54 -9.08
N GLY A 20 4.83 -9.28 -8.39
CA GLY A 20 5.60 -10.31 -7.71
C GLY A 20 4.64 -11.10 -6.83
N SER A 21 4.81 -12.42 -6.77
CA SER A 21 4.08 -13.24 -5.82
C SER A 21 4.41 -12.72 -4.42
N ALA A 22 3.55 -11.86 -3.87
CA ALA A 22 3.66 -11.39 -2.50
C ALA A 22 3.62 -12.65 -1.64
N GLN A 23 4.73 -12.92 -0.95
CA GLN A 23 4.83 -14.09 -0.10
C GLN A 23 4.02 -13.75 1.13
N ALA A 24 2.98 -14.53 1.42
CA ALA A 24 2.21 -14.31 2.63
C ALA A 24 3.13 -14.34 3.84
N ALA A 25 3.07 -13.28 4.66
CA ALA A 25 3.75 -13.32 5.94
C ALA A 25 3.14 -14.44 6.76
N THR A 26 3.95 -15.06 7.61
CA THR A 26 3.51 -16.01 8.61
C THR A 26 3.18 -15.27 9.90
N GLY A 27 1.98 -15.49 10.45
CA GLY A 27 1.56 -14.92 11.72
C GLY A 27 0.26 -14.12 11.63
N THR A 28 0.14 -13.04 12.40
CA THR A 28 -1.10 -12.25 12.45
C THR A 28 -0.81 -10.75 12.38
N LEU A 29 -1.48 -10.04 11.49
CA LEU A 29 -1.54 -8.59 11.48
C LEU A 29 -2.88 -8.16 12.05
N THR A 30 -2.88 -7.41 13.15
CA THR A 30 -4.12 -6.88 13.72
C THR A 30 -4.25 -5.41 13.32
N ILE A 31 -5.32 -5.07 12.61
CA ILE A 31 -5.63 -3.70 12.16
C ILE A 31 -6.89 -3.26 12.87
N ASN A 32 -6.81 -2.24 13.72
CA ASN A 32 -7.95 -1.71 14.46
C ASN A 32 -8.75 -2.80 15.22
N GLY A 33 -8.05 -3.80 15.76
CA GLY A 33 -8.64 -4.95 16.45
C GLY A 33 -9.18 -6.07 15.54
N VAL A 34 -9.05 -5.95 14.22
CA VAL A 34 -9.37 -7.01 13.24
C VAL A 34 -8.11 -7.82 12.92
N ASP A 35 -8.16 -9.12 13.16
CA ASP A 35 -7.04 -10.02 12.92
C ASP A 35 -7.01 -10.55 11.48
N HIS A 36 -5.87 -10.38 10.82
CA HIS A 36 -5.57 -10.93 9.51
C HIS A 36 -4.47 -12.00 9.66
N VAL A 37 -4.84 -13.27 9.48
CA VAL A 37 -3.92 -14.41 9.59
C VAL A 37 -3.19 -14.61 8.27
N ASP A 38 -1.89 -14.84 8.38
CA ASP A 38 -0.93 -14.97 7.29
C ASP A 38 -1.12 -13.89 6.19
N PRO A 39 -1.04 -12.60 6.58
CA PRO A 39 -1.46 -11.49 5.73
C PRO A 39 -0.51 -11.29 4.54
N VAL A 40 -1.08 -10.84 3.43
CA VAL A 40 -0.35 -10.59 2.19
C VAL A 40 -0.97 -9.44 1.41
N GLY A 41 -0.14 -8.58 0.84
CA GLY A 41 -0.60 -7.49 -0.01
C GLY A 41 -0.94 -6.22 0.76
N CYS A 42 -1.83 -5.41 0.17
CA CYS A 42 -2.18 -4.08 0.64
C CYS A 42 -3.49 -4.09 1.43
N PHE A 43 -3.51 -3.36 2.56
CA PHE A 43 -4.67 -3.15 3.40
C PHE A 43 -4.94 -1.66 3.53
N ASP A 44 -6.11 -1.25 3.07
CA ASP A 44 -6.59 0.13 3.16
C ASP A 44 -7.11 0.40 4.59
N LEU A 45 -6.68 1.49 5.21
CA LEU A 45 -7.15 1.93 6.52
C LEU A 45 -8.26 2.99 6.44
N THR A 46 -8.70 3.36 5.24
CA THR A 46 -9.75 4.36 4.99
C THR A 46 -11.07 3.92 5.63
N PRO A 47 -11.64 4.70 6.57
CA PRO A 47 -12.93 4.38 7.13
C PRO A 47 -14.03 4.50 6.05
N PRO A 48 -15.09 3.67 6.11
CA PRO A 48 -16.12 3.59 5.08
C PRO A 48 -16.94 4.89 4.90
N ASP A 49 -16.79 5.88 5.79
CA ASP A 49 -17.47 7.17 5.72
C ASP A 49 -16.69 8.24 4.91
N SER A 50 -15.39 8.06 4.68
CA SER A 50 -14.53 9.04 3.97
C SER A 50 -14.83 9.18 2.47
N SER A 51 -15.59 8.24 1.86
CA SER A 51 -15.90 8.27 0.42
C SER A 51 -16.90 9.36 -0.01
N ASN A 52 -17.47 10.13 0.93
CA ASN A 52 -18.51 11.15 0.65
C ASN A 52 -18.07 12.60 0.89
N GLY A 53 -16.78 12.93 0.77
CA GLY A 53 -16.31 14.33 0.76
C GLY A 53 -16.71 15.15 2.01
N GLY A 54 -17.06 14.47 3.10
CA GLY A 54 -17.41 15.07 4.36
C GLY A 54 -16.16 15.21 5.20
N SER A 55 -15.69 16.45 5.39
CA SER A 55 -14.78 16.75 6.50
C SER A 55 -15.52 16.42 7.81
N SER A 56 -15.29 15.24 8.39
CA SER A 56 -15.80 14.96 9.73
C SER A 56 -14.86 14.06 10.51
N ALA A 57 -14.30 14.66 11.55
CA ALA A 57 -13.32 14.12 12.48
C ALA A 57 -12.00 13.75 11.81
N THR A 58 -10.87 14.27 12.31
CA THR A 58 -9.59 13.57 12.15
C THR A 58 -9.85 12.11 12.49
N PRO A 59 -9.80 11.20 11.51
CA PRO A 59 -10.16 9.83 11.78
C PRO A 59 -9.12 9.32 12.80
N ASP A 60 -9.61 8.79 13.93
CA ASP A 60 -8.72 8.40 15.03
C ASP A 60 -7.63 7.46 14.50
N PRO A 61 -6.37 7.66 14.92
CA PRO A 61 -5.28 6.86 14.39
C PRO A 61 -5.51 5.39 14.75
N MET A 62 -5.48 4.52 13.74
CA MET A 62 -5.80 3.11 13.87
C MET A 62 -4.60 2.35 14.43
N PRO A 63 -4.76 1.57 15.50
CA PRO A 63 -3.69 0.73 16.01
C PRO A 63 -3.44 -0.43 15.03
N VAL A 64 -2.22 -0.52 14.52
CA VAL A 64 -1.74 -1.61 13.69
C VAL A 64 -0.67 -2.38 14.46
N LYS A 65 -0.95 -3.65 14.74
CA LYS A 65 -0.05 -4.54 15.47
C LYS A 65 0.48 -5.61 14.54
N ASN A 66 1.79 -5.58 14.31
CA ASN A 66 2.47 -6.54 13.47
C ASN A 66 2.94 -7.73 14.32
N ASN A 67 2.16 -8.81 14.35
CA ASN A 67 2.57 -10.10 14.93
C ASN A 67 2.99 -11.10 13.84
N THR A 68 3.46 -10.61 12.69
CA THR A 68 3.98 -11.43 11.58
C THR A 68 5.50 -11.53 11.62
N ASP A 69 6.10 -12.39 10.80
CA ASP A 69 7.55 -12.47 10.59
C ASP A 69 8.10 -11.46 9.56
N LYS A 70 7.23 -10.65 8.95
CA LYS A 70 7.60 -9.66 7.93
C LYS A 70 7.48 -8.23 8.44
N VAL A 71 8.24 -7.32 7.83
CA VAL A 71 8.09 -5.88 8.10
C VAL A 71 6.84 -5.39 7.38
N VAL A 72 6.00 -4.65 8.11
CA VAL A 72 4.82 -3.99 7.54
C VAL A 72 5.23 -2.58 7.15
N VAL A 73 4.94 -2.17 5.93
CA VAL A 73 5.20 -0.81 5.44
C VAL A 73 3.91 0.01 5.52
N VAL A 74 4.03 1.25 5.99
CA VAL A 74 2.92 2.21 6.08
C VAL A 74 3.08 3.25 4.97
N TRP A 75 2.01 3.48 4.23
CA TRP A 75 1.94 4.40 3.10
C TRP A 75 0.93 5.51 3.36
N ASP A 76 1.24 6.73 2.93
CA ASP A 76 0.34 7.90 3.05
C ASP A 76 -0.84 7.86 2.06
N THR A 77 -0.79 6.91 1.13
CA THR A 77 -1.81 6.72 0.10
C THR A 77 -2.64 5.48 0.39
N TRP A 78 -3.84 5.40 -0.19
CA TRP A 78 -4.74 4.26 -0.06
C TRP A 78 -4.33 3.05 -0.93
N GLU A 79 -3.46 3.24 -1.93
CA GLU A 79 -3.14 2.21 -2.95
C GLU A 79 -1.91 1.36 -2.64
N CYS A 80 -1.27 1.53 -1.47
CA CYS A 80 0.07 1.00 -1.20
C CYS A 80 1.02 1.20 -2.38
N ASN A 81 1.09 2.43 -2.89
CA ASN A 81 1.92 2.72 -4.05
C ASN A 81 3.40 2.56 -3.71
N THR A 82 4.16 1.85 -4.55
CA THR A 82 5.59 1.56 -4.34
C THR A 82 6.52 2.77 -4.49
N ASP A 83 5.97 3.96 -4.74
CA ASP A 83 6.74 5.20 -4.77
C ASP A 83 7.31 5.48 -3.38
N ALA A 84 8.65 5.39 -3.24
CA ALA A 84 9.34 5.54 -1.96
C ALA A 84 9.14 6.90 -1.26
N ASN A 85 8.55 7.88 -1.95
CA ASN A 85 8.19 9.18 -1.38
C ASN A 85 6.88 9.14 -0.58
N ASP A 86 6.02 8.14 -0.83
CA ASP A 86 4.74 7.96 -0.15
C ASP A 86 4.86 7.01 1.06
N GLN A 87 6.05 6.43 1.28
CA GLN A 87 6.35 5.63 2.47
C GLN A 87 6.47 6.54 3.69
N VAL A 88 5.58 6.36 4.67
CA VAL A 88 5.57 7.16 5.90
C VAL A 88 6.41 6.50 6.97
N SER A 89 6.25 5.19 7.16
CA SER A 89 6.90 4.46 8.24
C SER A 89 6.94 2.95 8.00
N THR A 90 7.57 2.23 8.91
CA THR A 90 7.58 0.76 8.93
C THR A 90 7.33 0.24 10.35
N ILE A 91 6.61 -0.87 10.45
CA ILE A 91 6.29 -1.56 11.70
C ILE A 91 7.01 -2.90 11.70
N GLN A 92 7.97 -3.05 12.61
CA GLN A 92 8.77 -4.27 12.74
C GLN A 92 7.92 -5.45 13.26
N PRO A 93 8.32 -6.71 12.99
CA PRO A 93 7.78 -7.89 13.64
C PRO A 93 7.71 -7.75 15.17
N GLY A 94 6.55 -8.02 15.75
CA GLY A 94 6.26 -7.89 17.18
C GLY A 94 6.00 -6.46 17.68
N ALA A 95 6.05 -5.45 16.81
CA ALA A 95 5.80 -4.07 17.17
C ALA A 95 4.35 -3.63 16.87
N GLU A 96 3.96 -2.51 17.48
CA GLU A 96 2.68 -1.85 17.23
C GLU A 96 2.91 -0.36 16.92
N ALA A 97 2.09 0.20 16.06
CA ALA A 97 2.08 1.62 15.75
C ALA A 97 0.65 2.12 15.55
N SER A 98 0.41 3.39 15.88
CA SER A 98 -0.82 4.08 15.52
C SER A 98 -0.62 4.72 14.15
N VAL A 99 -1.44 4.33 13.18
CA VAL A 99 -1.35 4.76 11.78
C VAL A 99 -2.54 5.65 11.45
N ASP A 100 -2.34 6.71 10.69
CA ASP A 100 -3.42 7.58 10.26
C ASP A 100 -4.45 6.80 9.43
N ALA A 101 -5.73 7.13 9.64
CA ALA A 101 -6.84 6.39 9.07
C ALA A 101 -7.10 6.69 7.58
N ASP A 102 -6.24 7.45 6.90
CA ASP A 102 -6.26 7.63 5.44
C ASP A 102 -5.02 6.98 4.77
N SER A 103 -4.23 6.24 5.56
CA SER A 103 -3.06 5.50 5.09
C SER A 103 -3.41 4.08 4.67
N SER A 104 -2.45 3.39 4.06
CA SER A 104 -2.53 1.95 3.81
C SER A 104 -1.31 1.23 4.35
N VAL A 105 -1.44 -0.07 4.61
CA VAL A 105 -0.33 -0.91 5.06
C VAL A 105 -0.10 -2.07 4.11
N SER A 106 1.16 -2.32 3.76
CA SER A 106 1.54 -3.44 2.89
C SER A 106 2.39 -4.47 3.63
N VAL A 107 2.18 -5.74 3.25
CA VAL A 107 2.94 -6.89 3.74
C VAL A 107 3.48 -7.69 2.56
N GLU A 108 4.80 -7.91 2.53
CA GLU A 108 5.55 -8.62 1.47
C GLU A 108 6.44 -9.77 1.98
#